data_AF-X1P469-F1
#
_entry.id   AF-X1P469-F1
#
_cell.length_a   1.000
_cell.length_b   1.000
_cell.length_c   1.000
_cell.angle_alpha   90.00
_cell.angle_beta   90.00
_cell.angle_gamma   90.00
#
_symmetry.space_group_name_H-M   'P 1'
#
loop_
_entity.id
_entity.type
_entity.pdbx_description
1 polymer ?
#
loop_
_entity_poly.entity_id
_entity_poly.type
_entity_poly.pdbx_seq_one_letter_code
_entity_poly.pdbx_strand_id
1 'polypeptide(L)' 'MIEVTKNILKNIYKARPSDVRKYDFGLLLVIGGSEFYSGSPALSALAAF' A
#
# COMPACT_ATOMS: atom_id res chain seq x y z
N MET A 1 18.77 17.33 2.09
CA MET A 1 17.69 16.49 2.66
C MET A 1 16.39 16.95 2.01
N ILE A 2 15.55 16.04 1.51
CA ILE A 2 14.27 16.43 0.91
C ILE A 2 13.25 16.60 2.03
N GLU A 3 12.66 17.78 2.14
CA GLU A 3 11.59 18.05 3.10
C GLU A 3 10.25 17.50 2.56
N VAL A 4 9.62 16.60 3.33
CA VAL A 4 8.33 16.01 2.97
C VAL A 4 7.21 16.82 3.62
N THR A 5 6.42 17.51 2.81
CA THR A 5 5.25 18.28 3.26
C THR A 5 3.96 17.71 2.68
N LYS A 6 2.80 18.08 3.24
CA LYS A 6 1.47 17.63 2.75
C LYS A 6 1.27 17.80 1.23
N ASN A 7 1.97 18.75 0.61
CA ASN A 7 1.87 19.03 -0.82
C ASN A 7 2.24 17.82 -1.70
N ILE A 8 3.08 16.89 -1.22
CA ILE A 8 3.44 15.70 -2.00
C ILE A 8 2.24 14.79 -2.29
N LEU A 9 1.22 14.80 -1.43
CA LEU A 9 0.08 13.88 -1.53
C LEU A 9 -0.73 14.10 -2.80
N LYS A 10 -0.84 15.36 -3.26
CA LYS A 10 -1.52 15.71 -4.52
C LYS A 10 -0.81 15.11 -5.76
N ASN A 11 0.50 14.90 -5.65
CA ASN A 11 1.28 14.35 -6.75
C ASN A 11 1.23 12.82 -6.78
N ILE A 12 1.07 12.16 -5.63
CA ILE A 12 1.10 10.70 -5.48
C ILE A 12 -0.31 10.09 -5.63
N TYR A 13 -1.31 10.63 -4.93
CA TYR A 13 -2.67 10.10 -4.96
C TYR A 13 -3.45 10.69 -6.13
N LYS A 14 -3.57 9.92 -7.21
CA LYS A 14 -4.37 10.27 -8.39
C LYS A 14 -5.82 9.81 -8.23
N ALA A 15 -6.74 10.47 -8.93
CA ALA A 15 -8.11 10.03 -9.00
C ALA A 15 -8.20 8.64 -9.66
N ARG A 16 -9.07 7.79 -9.14
CA ARG A 16 -9.33 6.45 -9.68
C ARG A 16 -10.20 6.56 -10.94
N PRO A 17 -9.78 6.02 -12.11
CA PRO A 17 -10.64 5.97 -13.29
C PRO A 17 -11.87 5.08 -13.04
N SER A 18 -12.98 5.34 -13.74
CA SER A 18 -14.26 4.67 -13.50
C SER A 18 -14.36 3.25 -14.08
N ASP A 19 -13.50 2.92 -15.04
CA ASP A 19 -13.52 1.69 -15.82
C ASP A 19 -12.54 0.62 -15.33
N VAL A 20 -11.82 0.88 -14.23
CA VAL A 20 -10.79 -0.02 -13.70
C VAL A 20 -11.36 -1.29 -13.06
N ARG A 21 -10.60 -2.38 -13.16
CA ARG A 21 -10.91 -3.72 -12.63
C ARG A 21 -9.95 -4.11 -11.50
N LYS A 22 -10.24 -5.23 -10.83
CA LYS A 22 -9.52 -5.74 -9.66
C LYS A 22 -8.00 -5.87 -9.86
N TYR A 23 -7.52 -6.09 -11.07
CA TYR A 23 -6.10 -6.37 -11.36
C TYR A 23 -5.35 -5.21 -12.04
N ASP A 24 -6.02 -4.10 -12.34
CA ASP A 24 -5.40 -2.96 -13.03
C ASP A 24 -4.35 -2.24 -12.16
N PHE A 25 -4.42 -2.43 -10.85
CA PHE A 25 -3.45 -1.91 -9.88
C PHE A 25 -2.48 -2.98 -9.36
N GLY A 26 -2.43 -4.14 -10.01
CA GLY A 26 -1.52 -5.23 -9.69
C GLY A 26 -1.98 -6.13 -8.54
N LEU A 27 -1.12 -7.11 -8.23
CA LEU A 27 -1.28 -8.07 -7.15
C LEU A 27 -0.05 -8.00 -6.25
N LEU A 28 -0.27 -7.97 -4.94
CA LEU A 28 0.78 -7.93 -3.94
C LEU A 28 0.78 -9.24 -3.14
N LEU A 29 1.96 -9.81 -2.94
CA LEU A 29 2.20 -10.90 -2.00
C LEU A 29 3.00 -10.35 -0.81
N VAL A 30 2.47 -10.53 0.40
CA VAL A 30 3.18 -10.22 1.64
C VAL A 30 3.81 -11.52 2.15
N ILE A 31 5.14 -11.55 2.25
CA ILE A 31 5.88 -12.65 2.88
C ILE A 31 6.50 -12.10 4.16
N GLY A 32 6.08 -12.62 5.30
CA GLY A 32 6.58 -12.18 6.58
C GLY A 32 5.90 -12.90 7.74
N GLY A 33 6.31 -12.54 8.94
CA GLY A 33 5.93 -13.21 10.17
C GLY A 33 6.92 -14.28 10.59
N SER A 34 6.86 -14.62 11.86
CA SER A 34 7.65 -15.69 12.48
C SER A 34 6.87 -16.22 13.68
N GLU A 35 7.43 -17.20 14.39
CA GLU A 35 6.85 -17.72 15.63
C GLU A 35 6.58 -16.60 16.65
N PHE A 36 7.52 -15.67 16.82
CA PHE A 36 7.40 -14.57 17.78
C PHE A 36 6.67 -13.33 17.22
N TYR A 37 6.63 -13.17 15.89
CA TYR A 37 6.07 -11.99 15.22
C TYR A 37 4.98 -12.33 14.21
N SER A 38 4.09 -13.24 14.58
CA SER A 38 3.01 -13.75 13.72
C SER A 38 2.02 -12.67 13.27
N GLY A 39 1.86 -11.59 14.04
CA GLY A 39 0.96 -10.48 13.71
C GLY A 39 1.51 -9.46 12.69
N SER A 40 2.83 -9.39 12.51
CA SER A 40 3.47 -8.44 11.59
C SER A 40 2.94 -8.51 10.14
N PRO A 41 2.83 -9.69 9.50
CA PRO A 41 2.31 -9.76 8.12
C PRO A 41 0.85 -9.30 8.02
N ALA A 42 0.04 -9.48 9.07
CA ALA A 42 -1.36 -9.02 9.05
C ALA A 42 -1.46 -7.49 9.01
N LEU A 43 -0.62 -6.78 9.79
CA LEU A 43 -0.57 -5.31 9.75
C LEU A 43 -0.10 -4.78 8.40
N SER A 44 0.93 -5.40 7.81
CA SER A 44 1.40 -5.04 6.47
C SER A 44 0.36 -5.30 5.39
N ALA A 45 -0.33 -6.44 5.45
CA ALA A 45 -1.39 -6.77 4.50
C ALA A 45 -2.59 -5.82 4.62
N LEU A 46 -2.96 -5.43 5.85
CA LEU A 46 -4.04 -4.47 6.09
C LEU A 46 -3.72 -3.08 5.54
N ALA A 47 -2.48 -2.61 5.68
CA ALA A 47 -2.07 -1.32 5.13
C ALA A 47 -1.99 -1.30 3.59
N ALA A 48 -1.81 -2.46 2.98
CA ALA A 48 -1.73 -2.60 1.52
C ALA A 48 -3.09 -2.82 0.84
N PHE A 49 -4.12 -3.19 1.59
CA PHE A 49 -5.48 -3.42 1.10
C PHE A 49 -6.28 -2.12 1.01
#